data_AF-A0A6B0H9K3-F1
#
_entry.id   AF-A0A6B0H9K3-F1
#
_cell.length_a   1.000
_cell.length_b   1.000
_cell.length_c   1.000
_cell.angle_alpha   90.00
_cell.angle_beta   90.00
_cell.angle_gamma   90.00
#
_symmetry.space_group_name_H-M   'P 1'
#
loop_
_entity.id
_entity.type
_entity.pdbx_description
1 polymer ?
#
loop_
_entity_poly.entity_id
_entity_poly.type
_entity_poly.pdbx_seq_one_letter_code
_entity_poly.pdbx_strand_id
1 'polypeptide(L)'
;MVKISLPRRRTGPRGFERLEKRRDTQSETAVGSYSTIRSKSAIIDRGSDGGTNGTYVNVCTPVEPFPDEIRYVDLCVDVIKRPDGTVEIVDAAELEAGVDEGLVGEDLAEKAESVAEAVERALLK
;
A
#
# COMPACT_ATOMS: atom_id res chain seq x y z
N MET A 1 19.31 6.13 -0.85
CA MET A 1 17.88 5.77 -0.92
C MET A 1 17.38 6.13 -2.30
N VAL A 2 16.97 5.16 -3.12
CA VAL A 2 16.35 5.42 -4.42
C VAL A 2 14.85 5.46 -4.20
N LYS A 3 14.22 6.59 -4.51
CA LYS A 3 12.76 6.74 -4.53
C LYS A 3 12.33 6.70 -5.99
N ILE A 4 11.47 5.74 -6.32
CA ILE A 4 10.90 5.63 -7.67
C ILE A 4 9.44 6.05 -7.58
N SER A 5 9.02 6.99 -8.44
CA SER A 5 7.66 7.47 -8.54
C SER A 5 7.12 7.23 -9.94
N LEU A 6 6.12 6.36 -10.06
CA LEU A 6 5.55 5.97 -11.34
C LEU A 6 4.03 6.14 -11.32
N PRO A 7 3.42 6.62 -12.43
CA PRO A 7 1.99 6.51 -12.62
C PRO A 7 1.63 5.03 -12.72
N ARG A 8 0.63 4.60 -11.94
CA ARG A 8 0.20 3.21 -11.89
C ARG A 8 -1.25 3.10 -12.37
N ARG A 9 -1.48 2.26 -13.38
CA ARG A 9 -2.83 1.85 -13.79
C ARG A 9 -3.08 0.46 -13.19
N ARG A 10 -3.86 0.36 -12.11
CA ARG A 10 -4.09 -0.91 -11.40
C ARG A 10 -5.35 -1.58 -11.94
N THR A 11 -5.19 -2.76 -12.55
CA THR A 11 -6.29 -3.66 -12.95
C THR A 11 -6.41 -4.77 -11.90
N GLY A 12 -7.41 -4.70 -11.02
CA GLY A 12 -7.68 -5.71 -9.98
C GLY A 12 -8.64 -5.20 -8.89
N PRO A 13 -9.33 -6.09 -8.15
CA PRO A 13 -10.43 -5.73 -7.25
C PRO A 13 -9.99 -5.15 -5.89
N ARG A 14 -8.82 -5.53 -5.35
CA ARG A 14 -8.56 -5.42 -3.90
C ARG A 14 -8.22 -4.03 -3.31
N GLY A 15 -7.85 -3.02 -4.10
CA GLY A 15 -7.22 -1.80 -3.55
C GLY A 15 -8.14 -0.60 -3.31
N PHE A 16 -8.83 -0.12 -4.35
CA PHE A 16 -9.50 1.19 -4.34
C PHE A 16 -10.97 1.14 -3.95
N GLU A 17 -11.57 -0.05 -3.83
CA GLU A 17 -12.99 -0.21 -3.46
C GLU A 17 -13.27 0.17 -1.99
N ARG A 18 -12.21 0.34 -1.18
CA ARG A 18 -12.29 0.69 0.23
C ARG A 18 -12.22 2.19 0.52
N LEU A 19 -11.93 3.01 -0.48
CA LEU A 19 -12.18 4.44 -0.42
C LEU A 19 -13.65 4.66 -0.80
N GLU A 20 -14.42 5.38 0.03
CA GLU A 20 -15.88 5.54 -0.11
C GLU A 20 -16.34 6.20 -1.44
N LYS A 21 -15.41 6.61 -2.31
CA LYS A 21 -15.72 7.10 -3.66
C LYS A 21 -15.52 5.99 -4.69
N ARG A 22 -16.62 5.64 -5.39
CA ARG A 22 -16.56 4.79 -6.60
C ARG A 22 -15.60 5.41 -7.63
N ARG A 23 -14.79 4.55 -8.25
CA ARG A 23 -13.92 4.88 -9.38
C ARG A 23 -14.71 5.52 -10.52
N ASP A 24 -14.29 6.69 -10.97
CA ASP A 24 -14.53 7.11 -12.34
C ASP A 24 -13.38 6.57 -13.20
N THR A 25 -13.65 5.52 -13.96
CA THR A 25 -12.63 4.63 -14.56
C THR A 25 -11.75 5.27 -15.65
N GLN A 26 -11.87 6.57 -15.89
CA GLN A 26 -11.24 7.23 -17.04
C GLN A 26 -10.15 8.26 -16.72
N SER A 27 -9.91 8.71 -15.47
CA SER A 27 -9.01 9.88 -15.26
C SER A 27 -8.12 9.92 -14.02
N GLU A 28 -8.02 8.87 -13.21
CA GLU A 28 -7.25 8.94 -11.95
C GLU A 28 -5.81 8.41 -12.11
N THR A 29 -4.83 9.23 -11.70
CA THR A 29 -3.40 8.88 -11.73
C THR A 29 -2.93 8.57 -10.32
N ALA A 30 -2.76 7.29 -10.01
CA ALA A 30 -2.12 6.85 -8.77
C ALA A 30 -0.59 6.95 -8.92
N VAL A 31 0.07 7.73 -8.05
CA VAL A 31 1.54 7.79 -8.03
C VAL A 31 2.05 6.88 -6.93
N GLY A 32 2.70 5.79 -7.31
CA GLY A 32 3.35 4.86 -6.39
C GLY A 32 4.75 5.33 -6.04
N SER A 33 5.10 5.44 -4.75
CA SER A 33 6.46 5.67 -4.27
C SER A 33 7.06 4.39 -3.69
N TYR A 34 8.20 3.97 -4.24
CA TYR A 34 8.88 2.72 -3.90
C TYR A 34 10.29 2.96 -3.36
N SER A 35 10.79 2.04 -2.54
CA SER A 35 12.15 2.05 -2.02
C SER A 35 12.71 0.64 -1.97
N THR A 36 13.91 0.43 -2.50
CA THR A 36 14.61 -0.87 -2.55
C THR A 36 15.05 -1.39 -1.17
N ILE A 37 14.98 -0.54 -0.15
CA ILE A 37 15.41 -0.86 1.22
C ILE A 37 14.26 -0.85 2.23
N ARG A 38 13.05 -0.44 1.82
CA ARG A 38 11.90 -0.38 2.73
C ARG A 38 10.87 -1.42 2.32
N SER A 39 10.34 -2.12 3.30
CA SER A 39 9.24 -3.09 3.15
C SER A 39 7.87 -2.39 3.04
N LYS A 40 7.78 -1.34 2.22
CA LYS A 40 6.51 -0.63 1.96
C LYS A 40 6.49 0.03 0.60
N SER A 41 5.30 0.09 0.03
CA SER A 41 4.99 0.95 -1.11
C SER A 41 3.83 1.89 -0.76
N ALA A 42 3.94 3.16 -1.13
CA ALA A 42 2.89 4.13 -0.85
C ALA A 42 2.23 4.56 -2.16
N ILE A 43 0.91 4.46 -2.22
CA ILE A 43 0.09 4.92 -3.32
C ILE A 43 -0.75 6.11 -2.81
N ILE A 44 -0.55 7.27 -3.42
CA ILE A 44 -1.39 8.43 -3.16
C ILE A 44 -2.40 8.50 -4.28
N ASP A 45 -3.67 8.45 -3.92
CA ASP A 45 -4.76 8.62 -4.87
C ASP A 45 -5.18 10.09 -4.93
N ARG A 46 -5.23 10.63 -6.15
CA ARG A 46 -5.67 12.00 -6.40
C ARG A 46 -6.86 11.98 -7.34
N GLY A 47 -7.94 12.60 -6.90
CA GLY A 47 -9.13 12.84 -7.71
C GLY A 47 -8.82 13.76 -8.87
N SER A 48 -9.68 13.72 -9.88
CA SER A 48 -9.60 14.52 -11.09
C SER A 48 -9.70 16.03 -10.86
N ASP A 49 -10.21 16.46 -9.70
CA ASP A 49 -10.27 17.86 -9.23
C ASP A 49 -8.96 18.35 -8.57
N GLY A 50 -7.96 17.47 -8.46
CA GLY A 50 -6.69 17.76 -7.77
C GLY A 50 -6.72 17.53 -6.26
N GLY A 51 -7.87 17.16 -5.68
CA GLY A 51 -7.99 16.73 -4.28
C GLY A 51 -7.43 15.33 -4.05
N THR A 52 -6.99 15.02 -2.83
CA THR A 52 -6.59 13.64 -2.47
C THR A 52 -7.82 12.83 -2.06
N ASN A 53 -8.09 11.73 -2.78
CA ASN A 53 -9.16 10.78 -2.42
C ASN A 53 -8.77 9.89 -1.22
N GLY A 54 -7.50 9.92 -0.82
CA GLY A 54 -6.95 9.17 0.30
C GLY A 54 -5.49 8.81 0.07
N THR A 55 -4.85 8.25 1.09
CA THR A 55 -3.54 7.61 0.97
C THR A 55 -3.68 6.14 1.29
N TYR A 56 -3.13 5.28 0.45
CA TYR A 56 -3.09 3.84 0.64
C TYR A 56 -1.63 3.40 0.66
N VAL A 57 -1.19 2.75 1.72
CA VAL A 57 0.17 2.26 1.87
C VAL A 57 0.12 0.76 2.02
N ASN A 58 0.70 0.06 1.05
CA ASN A 58 0.83 -1.37 1.09
C ASN A 58 2.13 -1.78 1.77
N VAL A 59 2.05 -2.69 2.73
CA VAL A 59 3.22 -3.32 3.32
C VAL A 59 3.58 -4.52 2.46
N CYS A 60 4.81 -4.52 1.97
CA CYS A 60 5.28 -5.49 1.00
C CYS A 60 6.73 -5.89 1.33
N THR A 61 7.24 -6.93 0.67
CA THR A 61 8.68 -7.18 0.67
C THR A 61 9.43 -6.00 0.05
N PRO A 62 10.72 -5.81 0.38
CA PRO A 62 11.55 -4.81 -0.29
C PRO A 62 11.46 -4.93 -1.82
N VAL A 63 11.36 -3.79 -2.49
CA VAL A 63 11.19 -3.73 -3.93
C VAL A 63 12.43 -4.20 -4.68
N GLU A 64 12.22 -5.06 -5.66
CA GLU A 64 13.24 -5.57 -6.59
C GLU A 64 13.14 -4.82 -7.93
N PRO A 65 14.12 -3.95 -8.26
CA PRO A 65 14.15 -3.26 -9.54
C PRO A 65 14.74 -4.15 -10.64
N PHE A 66 14.10 -4.14 -11.81
CA PHE A 66 14.56 -4.71 -13.07
C PHE A 66 14.67 -3.58 -14.12
N PRO A 67 15.32 -3.80 -15.28
CA PRO A 67 15.49 -2.76 -16.29
C PRO A 67 14.19 -2.05 -16.69
N ASP A 68 13.08 -2.79 -16.79
CA ASP A 68 11.81 -2.27 -17.30
C ASP A 68 10.64 -2.39 -16.29
N GLU A 69 10.88 -2.97 -15.11
CA GLU A 69 9.81 -3.22 -14.14
C GLU A 69 10.29 -3.24 -12.69
N ILE A 70 9.32 -3.22 -11.76
CA ILE A 70 9.53 -3.38 -10.32
C ILE A 70 8.67 -4.54 -9.84
N ARG A 71 9.27 -5.44 -9.06
CA ARG A 71 8.56 -6.52 -8.39
C ARG A 71 8.61 -6.35 -6.87
N TYR A 72 7.56 -6.82 -6.24
CA TYR A 72 7.43 -6.97 -4.79
C TYR A 72 6.38 -8.03 -4.51
N VAL A 73 6.46 -8.64 -3.33
CA VAL A 73 5.41 -9.51 -2.81
C VAL A 73 4.59 -8.71 -1.82
N ASP A 74 3.30 -8.65 -2.07
CA ASP A 74 2.31 -8.04 -1.19
C ASP A 74 2.16 -8.90 0.08
N LEU A 75 2.21 -8.27 1.27
CA LEU A 75 2.05 -8.97 2.56
C LEU A 75 0.64 -8.77 3.14
N CYS A 76 -0.31 -8.36 2.30
CA CYS A 76 -1.74 -8.20 2.57
C CYS A 76 -2.11 -7.08 3.55
N VAL A 77 -1.29 -6.81 4.57
CA VAL A 77 -1.52 -5.73 5.52
C VAL A 77 -1.29 -4.36 4.87
N ASP A 78 -2.29 -3.50 4.96
CA ASP A 78 -2.29 -2.16 4.38
C ASP A 78 -2.60 -1.09 5.44
N VAL A 79 -2.20 0.16 5.15
CA VAL A 79 -2.56 1.33 5.95
C VAL A 79 -3.26 2.36 5.08
N ILE A 80 -4.47 2.76 5.49
CA ILE A 80 -5.31 3.69 4.76
C ILE A 80 -5.45 4.97 5.57
N LYS A 81 -5.21 6.13 4.93
CA LYS A 81 -5.65 7.44 5.41
C LYS A 81 -6.80 7.93 4.55
N ARG A 82 -7.98 8.05 5.15
CA ARG A 82 -9.19 8.55 4.52
C ARG A 82 -9.16 10.08 4.33
N PRO A 83 -10.02 10.64 3.46
CA PRO A 83 -10.14 12.09 3.27
C PRO A 83 -10.47 12.89 4.53
N ASP A 84 -11.20 12.29 5.47
CA ASP A 84 -11.55 12.87 6.77
C ASP A 84 -10.37 12.91 7.76
N GLY A 85 -9.23 12.33 7.37
CA GLY A 85 -8.02 12.24 8.19
C GLY A 85 -7.90 10.97 9.01
N THR A 86 -8.93 10.12 9.05
CA THR A 86 -8.90 8.85 9.79
C THR A 86 -7.84 7.92 9.19
N VAL A 87 -7.01 7.33 10.04
CA VAL A 87 -5.98 6.35 9.64
C VAL A 87 -6.31 5.00 10.26
N GLU A 88 -6.19 3.94 9.47
CA GLU A 88 -6.44 2.56 9.91
C GLU A 88 -5.44 1.59 9.29
N ILE A 89 -5.06 0.57 10.06
CA ILE A 89 -4.45 -0.65 9.54
C ILE A 89 -5.58 -1.60 9.14
N VAL A 90 -5.48 -2.19 7.95
CA VAL A 90 -6.48 -3.13 7.43
C VAL A 90 -5.83 -4.44 6.99
N ASP A 91 -6.65 -5.49 6.96
CA ASP A 91 -6.32 -6.84 6.46
C ASP A 91 -5.19 -7.56 7.23
N ALA A 92 -4.95 -7.15 8.48
CA ALA A 92 -4.05 -7.87 9.39
C ALA A 92 -4.45 -9.35 9.58
N ALA A 93 -5.75 -9.65 9.55
CA ALA A 93 -6.25 -11.04 9.61
C ALA A 93 -5.87 -11.88 8.37
N GLU A 94 -5.68 -11.26 7.19
CA GLU A 94 -5.20 -11.97 6.00
C GLU A 94 -3.72 -12.34 6.13
N LEU A 95 -2.92 -11.48 6.77
CA LEU A 95 -1.52 -11.78 7.11
C LEU A 95 -1.44 -12.94 8.11
N GLU A 96 -2.26 -12.92 9.17
CA GLU A 96 -2.34 -14.00 10.17
C GLU A 96 -2.73 -15.34 9.52
N ALA A 97 -3.76 -15.35 8.67
CA ALA A 97 -4.13 -16.54 7.90
C ALA A 97 -2.99 -17.05 7.01
N GLY A 98 -2.21 -16.14 6.41
CA GLY A 98 -1.01 -16.50 5.64
C GLY A 98 0.08 -17.17 6.48
N VAL A 99 0.20 -16.81 7.77
CA VAL A 99 1.10 -17.49 8.73
C VAL A 99 0.55 -18.87 9.08
N ASP A 100 -0.73 -18.97 9.41
CA ASP A 100 -1.40 -20.24 9.75
C ASP A 100 -1.31 -21.27 8.62
N GLU A 101 -1.41 -20.82 7.37
CA GLU A 101 -1.26 -21.65 6.17
C GLU A 101 0.19 -21.96 5.79
N GLY A 102 1.17 -21.38 6.49
CA GLY A 102 2.61 -21.54 6.22
C GLY A 102 3.09 -20.84 4.94
N LEU A 103 2.31 -19.88 4.41
CA LEU A 103 2.65 -19.07 3.24
C LEU A 103 3.58 -17.90 3.60
N VAL A 104 3.49 -17.42 4.84
CA VAL A 104 4.28 -16.33 5.41
C VAL A 104 4.97 -16.83 6.68
N GLY A 105 6.28 -16.60 6.81
CA GLY A 105 6.99 -16.92 8.05
C GLY A 105 6.68 -15.92 9.16
N GLU A 106 6.62 -16.39 10.41
CA GLU A 106 6.32 -15.57 11.61
C GLU A 106 7.22 -14.31 11.68
N ASP A 107 8.53 -14.46 11.51
CA ASP A 107 9.50 -13.34 11.49
C ASP A 107 9.18 -12.27 10.42
N LEU A 108 8.57 -12.66 9.30
CA LEU A 108 8.21 -11.73 8.23
C LEU A 108 6.89 -11.03 8.54
N ALA A 109 5.93 -11.75 9.13
CA ALA A 109 4.66 -11.19 9.57
C ALA A 109 4.88 -10.14 10.68
N GLU A 110 5.68 -10.44 11.71
CA GLU A 110 6.01 -9.50 12.78
C GLU A 110 6.64 -8.21 12.23
N LYS A 111 7.54 -8.35 11.24
CA LYS A 111 8.13 -7.19 10.55
C LYS A 111 7.09 -6.39 9.76
N ALA A 112 6.15 -7.07 9.10
CA ALA A 112 5.09 -6.42 8.34
C ALA A 112 4.18 -5.60 9.26
N GLU A 113 3.76 -6.16 10.39
CA GLU A 113 2.98 -5.49 11.43
C GLU A 113 3.72 -4.25 11.97
N SER A 114 4.99 -4.41 12.35
CA SER A 114 5.81 -3.29 12.83
C SER A 114 5.91 -2.15 11.81
N VAL A 115 6.01 -2.49 10.51
CA VAL A 115 6.01 -1.50 9.43
C VAL A 115 4.64 -0.84 9.29
N ALA A 116 3.54 -1.59 9.36
CA ALA A 116 2.18 -1.08 9.28
C ALA A 116 1.94 -0.04 10.40
N GLU A 117 2.26 -0.37 11.64
CA GLU A 117 2.14 0.57 12.76
C GLU A 117 3.03 1.81 12.59
N ALA A 118 4.26 1.64 12.10
CA ALA A 118 5.16 2.76 11.85
C ALA A 118 4.61 3.70 10.76
N VAL A 119 3.93 3.15 9.76
CA VAL A 119 3.25 3.91 8.71
C VAL A 119 2.03 4.63 9.28
N GLU A 120 1.18 3.94 10.05
CA GLU A 120 0.00 4.52 10.69
C GLU A 120 0.40 5.74 11.53
N ARG A 121 1.38 5.57 12.44
CA ARG A 121 1.93 6.67 13.26
C ARG A 121 2.49 7.83 12.44
N ALA A 122 3.01 7.56 11.25
CA ALA A 122 3.55 8.60 10.37
C ALA A 122 2.45 9.35 9.60
N LEU A 123 1.31 8.72 9.35
CA LEU A 123 0.17 9.31 8.64
C LEU A 123 -0.78 10.10 9.55
N LEU A 124 -0.74 9.83 10.87
CA LEU A 124 -1.47 10.58 11.90
C LEU A 124 -0.87 11.96 12.24
N LYS A 125 0.36 12.25 11.78
CA LYS A 125 1.03 13.54 11.95
C LYS A 125 0.73 14.48 10.79
#